data_AF-A0A060BQN2-F1
#
_entry.id   AF-A0A060BQN2-F1
#
_cell.length_a   1.000
_cell.length_b   1.000
_cell.length_c   1.000
_cell.angle_alpha   90.00
_cell.angle_beta   90.00
_cell.angle_gamma   90.00
#
_symmetry.space_group_name_H-M   'P 1'
#
loop_
_entity.id
_entity.type
_entity.pdbx_description
1 polymer ?
#
loop_
_entity_poly.entity_id
_entity_poly.type
_entity_poly.pdbx_seq_one_letter_code
_entity_poly.pdbx_strand_id
1 'polypeptide(L)' 'VWDNFVRIPGKTFKGTNGDVAVDHYHRYKEDVALMKELGLKSYRFSIAWTRIIPDGRGEVNQAGLKFYEDLIDELIANE' A
#
# COMPACT_ATOMS: atom_id res chain seq x y z
N VAL A 1 13.70 5.54 -1.46
CA VAL A 1 14.57 5.82 -0.28
C VAL A 1 14.55 4.65 0.69
N TRP A 2 13.38 4.32 1.26
CA TRP A 2 13.25 3.21 2.21
C TRP A 2 13.73 1.87 1.65
N ASP A 3 13.42 1.54 0.39
CA ASP A 3 13.83 0.28 -0.26
C ASP A 3 15.34 0.06 -0.23
N ASN A 4 16.13 1.13 -0.40
CA ASN A 4 17.59 1.07 -0.33
C ASN A 4 18.07 1.05 1.11
N PHE A 5 17.46 1.85 1.98
CA PHE A 5 17.86 1.98 3.38
C PHE A 5 17.72 0.66 4.15
N VAL A 6 16.60 -0.05 3.98
CA VAL A 6 16.33 -1.32 4.69
C VAL A 6 17.24 -2.46 4.25
N ARG A 7 17.88 -2.35 3.08
CA ARG A 7 18.85 -3.35 2.57
C ARG A 7 20.26 -3.16 3.14
N ILE A 8 20.51 -2.06 3.86
CA ILE A 8 21.81 -1.83 4.51
C ILE A 8 21.91 -2.70 5.77
N PRO A 9 22.96 -3.54 5.91
CA PRO A 9 23.15 -4.38 7.09
C PRO A 9 23.06 -3.60 8.40
N GLY A 10 22.28 -4.12 9.35
CA GLY A 10 22.13 -3.53 10.70
C GLY A 10 21.20 -2.31 10.79
N LYS A 11 20.51 -1.89 9.72
CA LYS A 11 19.55 -0.77 9.77
C LYS A 11 18.14 -1.16 10.20
N THR A 12 17.79 -2.44 10.10
CA THR A 12 16.48 -2.96 10.50
C THR A 12 16.63 -4.14 11.46
N PHE A 13 15.59 -4.37 12.26
CA PHE A 13 15.55 -5.50 13.18
C PHE A 13 15.68 -6.82 12.41
N LYS A 14 16.72 -7.60 12.71
CA LYS A 14 17.01 -8.88 12.04
C LYS A 14 17.08 -8.78 10.50
N GLY A 15 17.38 -7.61 9.94
CA GLY A 15 17.46 -7.43 8.48
C GLY A 15 16.12 -7.53 7.76
N THR A 16 15.00 -7.28 8.44
CA THR A 16 13.67 -7.26 7.81
C THR A 16 13.51 -6.09 6.82
N ASN A 17 12.61 -6.25 5.85
CA ASN A 17 12.31 -5.25 4.83
C ASN A 17 10.80 -5.22 4.52
N GLY A 18 10.41 -4.38 3.56
CA GLY A 18 9.03 -4.19 3.13
C GLY A 18 8.68 -4.88 1.81
N ASP A 19 9.48 -5.82 1.31
CA ASP A 19 9.28 -6.42 -0.03
C ASP A 19 7.92 -7.14 -0.14
N VAL A 20 7.49 -7.78 0.96
CA VAL A 20 6.16 -8.42 1.10
C VAL A 20 5.28 -7.67 2.13
N ALA A 21 5.87 -7.28 3.27
CA ALA A 21 5.17 -6.66 4.39
C ALA A 21 3.95 -7.50 4.85
N VAL A 22 2.76 -6.89 4.93
CA VAL A 22 1.49 -7.59 5.25
C VAL A 22 0.72 -8.02 4.00
N ASP A 23 1.32 -7.89 2.81
CA ASP A 23 0.73 -8.28 1.53
C ASP A 23 -0.61 -7.57 1.20
N HIS A 24 -0.86 -6.41 1.80
CA HIS A 24 -2.08 -5.60 1.57
C HIS A 24 -2.32 -5.31 0.09
N TYR A 25 -1.25 -5.20 -0.71
CA TYR A 25 -1.37 -4.97 -2.15
C TYR A 25 -2.20 -6.05 -2.86
N HIS A 26 -2.15 -7.30 -2.40
CA HIS A 26 -2.94 -8.41 -2.95
C HIS A 26 -4.18 -8.72 -2.10
N ARG A 27 -4.18 -8.33 -0.82
CA ARG A 27 -5.20 -8.70 0.18
C ARG A 27 -6.16 -7.58 0.56
N TYR A 28 -6.08 -6.42 -0.08
CA TYR A 28 -6.84 -5.24 0.36
C TYR A 28 -8.35 -5.47 0.51
N LYS A 29 -8.98 -6.33 -0.31
CA LYS A 29 -10.40 -6.67 -0.17
C LYS A 29 -10.72 -7.42 1.12
N GLU A 30 -9.84 -8.34 1.53
CA GLU A 30 -9.94 -9.05 2.81
C GLU A 30 -9.81 -8.05 3.96
N ASP A 31 -8.83 -7.15 3.87
CA ASP A 31 -8.61 -6.13 4.89
C ASP A 31 -9.80 -5.16 5.00
N VAL A 32 -10.38 -4.72 3.87
CA VAL A 32 -11.57 -3.85 3.86
C VAL A 32 -12.78 -4.56 4.47
N ALA A 33 -12.99 -5.84 4.16
CA ALA A 33 -14.06 -6.63 4.77
C ALA A 33 -13.91 -6.72 6.30
N LEU A 34 -12.68 -6.91 6.79
CA LEU A 34 -12.39 -6.88 8.23
C LEU A 34 -12.66 -5.51 8.86
N MET A 35 -12.30 -4.41 8.18
CA MET A 35 -12.59 -3.05 8.66
C MET A 35 -14.10 -2.81 8.82
N LYS A 36 -14.90 -3.34 7.89
CA LYS A 36 -16.37 -3.28 7.96
C LYS A 36 -16.91 -4.10 9.13
N GLU A 37 -16.43 -5.32 9.32
CA GLU A 37 -16.81 -6.17 10.45
C GLU A 37 -16.53 -5.49 11.81
N LEU A 38 -15.39 -4.79 11.91
CA LEU A 38 -15.00 -4.01 13.08
C LEU A 38 -15.82 -2.71 13.25
N GLY A 39 -16.65 -2.34 12.28
CA GLY A 39 -17.50 -1.14 12.32
C GLY A 39 -16.73 0.17 12.15
N LEU A 40 -15.55 0.15 11.52
CA LEU A 40 -14.79 1.37 11.25
C LEU A 40 -15.55 2.30 10.31
N LYS A 41 -15.46 3.61 10.57
CA LYS A 41 -16.13 4.66 9.77
C LYS A 41 -15.20 5.44 8.87
N SER A 42 -13.90 5.21 9.01
CA SER A 42 -12.88 5.82 8.16
C SER A 42 -11.64 4.95 8.17
N TYR A 43 -10.99 4.88 7.02
CA TYR A 43 -9.69 4.26 6.87
C TYR A 43 -8.70 5.27 6.32
N ARG A 44 -7.66 5.54 7.11
CA ARG A 44 -6.57 6.44 6.73
C ARG A 44 -5.40 5.62 6.22
N PHE A 45 -5.05 5.81 4.94
CA PHE A 45 -3.88 5.18 4.31
C PHE A 45 -3.01 6.22 3.60
N SER A 46 -1.87 5.77 3.08
CA SER A 46 -0.95 6.58 2.28
C SER A 46 -0.84 6.06 0.85
N ILE A 47 -0.53 6.95 -0.08
CA ILE A 47 -0.24 6.61 -1.48
C ILE A 47 1.28 6.57 -1.63
N ALA A 48 1.80 5.45 -2.12
CA ALA A 48 3.22 5.30 -2.40
C ALA A 48 3.57 6.04 -3.69
N TRP A 49 4.30 7.15 -3.58
CA TRP A 49 4.68 7.99 -4.73
C TRP A 49 5.33 7.17 -5.86
N THR A 50 6.34 6.36 -5.56
CA THR A 50 7.05 5.53 -6.55
C THR A 50 6.18 4.45 -7.18
N ARG A 51 4.99 4.16 -6.64
CA ARG A 51 4.02 3.26 -7.29
C ARG A 51 3.27 3.96 -8.41
N ILE A 52 2.95 5.25 -8.25
CA ILE A 52 2.25 6.07 -9.24
C ILE A 52 3.22 6.65 -10.27
N ILE A 53 4.37 7.17 -9.82
CA ILE A 53 5.39 7.79 -10.66
C ILE A 53 6.73 7.15 -10.29
N PRO A 54 7.14 6.05 -10.94
CA PRO A 54 8.32 5.27 -10.56
C PRO A 54 9.61 6.08 -10.53
N ASP A 55 9.80 6.96 -11.52
CA ASP A 55 10.99 7.80 -11.64
C ASP A 55 10.88 9.12 -10.83
N GLY A 56 9.83 9.24 -10.01
CA GLY A 56 9.53 10.43 -9.20
C GLY A 56 8.93 11.59 -9.98
N ARG A 57 9.17 11.68 -11.30
CA ARG A 57 8.54 12.64 -12.22
C ARG A 57 8.29 11.97 -13.57
N GLY A 58 7.37 12.51 -14.36
CA GLY A 58 7.07 12.03 -15.70
C GLY A 58 5.89 11.09 -15.74
N GLU A 59 6.05 9.96 -16.44
CA GLU A 59 4.95 9.06 -16.78
C GLU A 59 4.29 8.42 -15.55
N VAL A 60 2.97 8.29 -15.65
CA VAL A 60 2.16 7.64 -14.63
C VAL A 60 2.10 6.14 -14.91
N ASN A 61 2.45 5.34 -13.91
CA ASN A 61 2.19 3.92 -13.90
C ASN A 61 0.68 3.68 -13.67
N GLN A 62 -0.05 3.46 -14.76
CA GLN A 62 -1.50 3.26 -14.74
C GLN A 62 -1.93 2.07 -13.87
N ALA A 63 -1.16 0.98 -13.83
CA ALA A 63 -1.47 -0.15 -12.96
C ALA A 63 -1.32 0.22 -11.47
N GLY A 64 -0.33 1.06 -11.15
CA GLY A 64 -0.14 1.58 -9.80
C GLY A 64 -1.27 2.51 -9.36
N LEU A 65 -1.74 3.38 -10.27
CA LEU A 65 -2.91 4.23 -10.04
C LEU A 65 -4.18 3.41 -9.83
N LYS A 66 -4.40 2.44 -10.71
CA LYS A 66 -5.56 1.54 -10.66
C LYS A 66 -5.69 0.81 -9.32
N PHE A 67 -4.59 0.39 -8.71
CA PHE A 67 -4.64 -0.23 -7.37
C PHE A 67 -5.30 0.69 -6.33
N TYR A 68 -4.98 1.99 -6.32
CA TYR A 68 -5.57 2.92 -5.37
C TYR A 68 -7.01 3.28 -5.71
N GLU A 69 -7.36 3.37 -6.99
CA GLU A 69 -8.77 3.49 -7.43
C GLU A 69 -9.57 2.29 -6.94
N ASP A 70 -9.10 1.06 -7.19
CA ASP A 70 -9.77 -0.17 -6.78
C ASP A 70 -9.88 -0.29 -5.24
N LEU A 71 -8.88 0.18 -4.49
CA LEU A 71 -8.92 0.24 -3.02
C LEU A 71 -9.98 1.23 -2.52
N ILE A 72 -10.03 2.44 -3.10
CA ILE A 72 -10.99 3.48 -2.71
C ILE A 72 -12.41 3.03 -3.04
N ASP A 73 -12.63 2.45 -4.21
CA ASP A 73 -13.93 1.93 -4.63
C ASP A 73 -14.40 0.82 -3.67
N GLU A 74 -13.51 -0.09 -3.28
CA GLU A 74 -13.82 -1.16 -2.33
C GLU A 74 -14.17 -0.61 -0.94
N LEU A 75 -13.49 0.45 -0.48
CA LEU A 75 -13.80 1.13 0.79
C LEU A 75 -15.19 1.78 0.75
N ILE A 76 -15.52 2.50 -0.33
CA ILE A 76 -16.83 3.16 -0.50
C ILE A 76 -17.95 2.11 -0.60
N ALA A 77 -17.71 1.00 -1.30
CA ALA A 77 -18.68 -0.09 -1.40
C ALA A 77 -18.96 -0.80 -0.06
N ASN A 78 -18.10 -0.60 0.95
CA ASN A 78 -18.18 -1.26 2.26
C ASN A 78 -18.47 -0.31 3.43
N GLU A 79 -18.89 0.93 3.17
CA GLU A 79 -19.37 1.89 4.17
C GLU A 79 -20.57 1.40 5.00
#